data_AF-A0A523HS75-F1
#
_entry.id   AF-A0A523HS75-F1
#
_cell.length_a   1.000
_cell.length_b   1.000
_cell.length_c   1.000
_cell.angle_alpha   90.00
_cell.angle_beta   90.00
_cell.angle_gamma   90.00
#
_symmetry.space_group_name_H-M   'P 1'
#
loop_
_entity.id
_entity.type
_entity.pdbx_description
1 polymer ?
#
loop_
_entity_poly.entity_id
_entity_poly.type
_entity_poly.pdbx_seq_one_letter_code
_entity_poly.pdbx_strand_id
1 'polypeptide(L)'
;MQRIFAWTAGSLLLVAFNSLVWLATMPLRRRSRRVFIALLVTVLFLNWLVPDGDRRSDTAAGAVSLDYSYGLVSWEFENFFAKWGHRAWTALPWTPTSEADRRRALDRYVVLVDELREAKDLLSGAISENGPGRGKISDARAEVDRLIAERDSLRDGIEEFLEQAVADALRSDAVDLVSSFVWPPVDFRIDSPPKLLVTSPRDVIRRDEDVLIDPDISVEDIRRIESELAELEDVSAIVLQTGGLASYPNVIPTTGLKRLLNVAAHEWLHAYLVFNPLGRAYFDGGDVRSMNET
;
A
#
# COMPACT_ATOMS: atom_id res chain seq x y z
N MET A 1 -1.14 -10.65 -21.66
CA MET A 1 -1.66 -9.26 -21.50
C MET A 1 -2.50 -9.22 -20.24
N GLN A 2 -1.85 -9.20 -19.08
CA GLN A 2 -2.51 -9.08 -17.80
C GLN A 2 -2.99 -7.63 -17.65
N ARG A 3 -4.31 -7.45 -17.52
CA ARG A 3 -4.88 -6.21 -17.01
C ARG A 3 -4.57 -6.21 -15.51
N ILE A 4 -3.62 -5.39 -15.07
CA ILE A 4 -3.55 -5.02 -13.66
C ILE A 4 -4.92 -4.39 -13.38
N PHE A 5 -5.77 -5.12 -12.67
CA PHE A 5 -7.13 -4.66 -12.36
C PHE A 5 -6.99 -3.29 -11.70
N ALA A 6 -7.49 -2.25 -12.36
CA ALA A 6 -7.59 -0.89 -11.82
C ALA A 6 -8.51 -0.78 -10.59
N TRP A 7 -8.97 -1.91 -10.08
CA TRP A 7 -9.82 -2.07 -8.92
C TRP A 7 -9.20 -3.16 -8.05
N THR A 8 -8.39 -2.74 -7.08
CA THR A 8 -7.95 -3.64 -6.02
C THR A 8 -9.15 -4.06 -5.17
N ALA A 9 -9.04 -5.18 -4.44
CA ALA A 9 -10.13 -5.62 -3.58
C ALA A 9 -10.45 -4.57 -2.50
N GLY A 10 -9.44 -3.86 -2.00
CA GLY A 10 -9.60 -2.70 -1.12
C GLY A 10 -10.40 -1.56 -1.74
N SER A 11 -10.18 -1.26 -3.02
CA SER A 11 -10.94 -0.23 -3.77
C SER A 11 -12.43 -0.59 -3.91
N LEU A 12 -12.74 -1.88 -4.10
CA LEU A 12 -14.12 -2.38 -4.14
C LEU A 12 -14.78 -2.37 -2.75
N LEU A 13 -14.05 -2.71 -1.69
CA LEU A 13 -14.50 -2.61 -0.31
C LEU A 13 -14.77 -1.16 0.10
N LEU A 14 -13.93 -0.22 -0.31
CA LEU A 14 -14.14 1.21 -0.09
C LEU A 14 -15.43 1.71 -0.74
N VAL A 15 -15.65 1.36 -2.01
CA VAL A 15 -16.88 1.71 -2.74
C VAL A 15 -18.10 1.08 -2.05
N ALA A 16 -17.97 -0.18 -1.60
CA ALA A 16 -19.05 -0.88 -0.94
C ALA A 16 -19.41 -0.31 0.44
N PHE A 17 -18.41 0.00 1.26
CA PHE A 17 -18.57 0.58 2.58
C PHE A 17 -19.11 2.01 2.51
N ASN A 18 -18.61 2.85 1.59
CA ASN A 18 -19.15 4.19 1.40
C ASN A 18 -20.57 4.17 0.82
N SER A 19 -20.90 3.18 -0.02
CA SER A 19 -22.29 2.97 -0.45
C SER A 19 -23.21 2.64 0.74
N LEU A 20 -22.73 1.92 1.75
CA LEU A 20 -23.47 1.65 2.99
C LEU A 20 -23.66 2.88 3.87
N VAL A 21 -22.63 3.72 4.00
CA VAL A 21 -22.70 5.00 4.72
C VAL A 21 -23.66 5.96 4.01
N TRP A 22 -23.61 6.04 2.69
CA TRP A 22 -24.52 6.85 1.85
C TRP A 22 -25.99 6.39 1.96
N LEU A 23 -26.24 5.08 2.11
CA LEU A 23 -27.58 4.53 2.38
C LEU A 23 -28.11 4.81 3.79
N ALA A 24 -27.22 5.04 4.76
CA ALA A 24 -27.60 5.37 6.12
C ALA A 24 -28.04 6.84 6.25
N THR A 25 -27.54 7.72 5.37
CA THR A 25 -27.73 9.17 5.45
C THR A 25 -28.77 9.73 4.45
N MET A 26 -29.10 9.03 3.36
CA MET A 26 -30.10 9.47 2.37
C MET A 26 -31.53 8.92 2.61
N PRO A 27 -32.60 9.70 2.36
CA PRO A 27 -33.98 9.27 2.56
C PRO A 27 -34.48 8.45 1.36
N LEU A 28 -33.96 7.23 1.18
CA LEU A 28 -34.44 6.29 0.17
C LEU A 28 -35.69 5.53 0.65
N ARG A 29 -36.64 5.31 -0.25
CA ARG A 29 -37.87 4.53 0.02
C ARG A 29 -37.49 3.09 0.42
N ARG A 30 -38.08 2.54 1.50
CA ARG A 30 -37.67 1.26 2.14
C ARG A 30 -37.39 0.07 1.19
N ARG A 31 -38.06 -0.03 0.04
CA ARG A 31 -37.84 -1.11 -0.93
C ARG A 31 -36.57 -0.93 -1.78
N SER A 32 -36.21 0.28 -2.19
CA SER A 32 -34.97 0.51 -2.96
C SER A 32 -33.73 0.28 -2.10
N ARG A 33 -33.79 0.64 -0.82
CA ARG A 33 -32.72 0.35 0.16
C ARG A 33 -32.46 -1.15 0.31
N ARG A 34 -33.49 -1.99 0.37
CA ARG A 34 -33.34 -3.45 0.50
C ARG A 34 -32.78 -4.12 -0.76
N VAL A 35 -33.22 -3.68 -1.94
CA VAL A 35 -32.71 -4.20 -3.23
C VAL A 35 -31.24 -3.85 -3.41
N PHE A 36 -30.85 -2.62 -3.08
CA PHE A 36 -29.46 -2.20 -3.16
C PHE A 36 -28.57 -2.93 -2.14
N ILE A 37 -29.01 -3.08 -0.88
CA ILE A 37 -28.28 -3.87 0.12
C ILE A 37 -28.09 -5.31 -0.35
N ALA A 38 -29.11 -5.93 -0.95
CA ALA A 38 -28.99 -7.28 -1.48
C ALA A 38 -27.96 -7.34 -2.63
N LEU A 39 -27.99 -6.40 -3.57
CA LEU A 39 -27.00 -6.29 -4.65
C LEU A 39 -25.58 -6.10 -4.11
N LEU A 40 -25.41 -5.24 -3.11
CA LEU A 40 -24.13 -4.99 -2.47
C LEU A 40 -23.59 -6.23 -1.76
N VAL A 41 -24.44 -6.91 -0.97
CA VAL A 41 -24.08 -8.17 -0.30
C VAL A 41 -23.74 -9.24 -1.34
N THR A 42 -24.47 -9.31 -2.47
CA THR A 42 -24.14 -10.23 -3.56
C THR A 42 -22.81 -9.89 -4.22
N VAL A 43 -22.50 -8.62 -4.47
CA VAL A 43 -21.21 -8.18 -5.02
C VAL A 43 -20.08 -8.50 -4.04
N LEU A 44 -20.25 -8.19 -2.75
CA LEU A 44 -19.27 -8.51 -1.70
C LEU A 44 -19.09 -10.02 -1.52
N PHE A 45 -20.16 -10.79 -1.60
CA PHE A 45 -20.14 -12.25 -1.51
C PHE A 45 -19.51 -12.90 -2.75
N LEU A 46 -19.81 -12.39 -3.95
CA LEU A 46 -19.16 -12.82 -5.18
C LEU A 46 -17.67 -12.47 -5.19
N ASN A 47 -17.30 -11.31 -4.64
CA ASN A 47 -15.90 -10.91 -4.49
C ASN A 47 -15.18 -11.76 -3.42
N TRP A 48 -15.88 -12.15 -2.35
CA TRP A 48 -15.39 -13.11 -1.36
C TRP A 48 -15.21 -14.52 -1.93
N LEU A 49 -16.02 -14.90 -2.91
CA LEU A 49 -15.94 -16.17 -3.63
C LEU A 49 -14.85 -16.21 -4.70
N VAL A 50 -14.11 -15.13 -4.93
CA VAL A 50 -12.90 -15.13 -5.76
C VAL A 50 -11.67 -15.13 -4.84
N PRO A 51 -11.29 -16.28 -4.26
CA PRO A 51 -9.96 -16.46 -3.69
C PRO A 51 -8.99 -16.71 -4.84
N ASP A 52 -8.76 -15.72 -5.69
CA ASP A 52 -7.53 -15.71 -6.48
C ASP A 52 -6.45 -15.20 -5.54
N GLY A 53 -5.87 -16.15 -4.80
CA GLY A 53 -4.80 -15.90 -3.85
C GLY A 53 -3.66 -15.16 -4.52
N ASP A 54 -2.97 -14.34 -3.73
CA ASP A 54 -1.86 -13.47 -4.10
C ASP A 54 -0.71 -14.13 -4.90
N ARG A 55 -0.77 -15.44 -5.12
CA ARG A 55 0.23 -16.28 -5.77
C ARG A 55 -0.36 -16.99 -6.98
N ARG A 56 -0.65 -16.23 -8.02
CA ARG A 56 -1.03 -16.76 -9.33
C ARG A 56 0.09 -16.48 -10.34
N SER A 57 0.65 -17.54 -10.92
CA SER A 57 1.68 -17.44 -11.97
C SER A 57 1.07 -17.75 -13.34
N ASP A 58 0.61 -16.71 -14.04
CA ASP A 58 0.21 -16.83 -15.45
C ASP A 58 1.34 -16.43 -16.42
N THR A 59 2.51 -16.02 -15.90
CA THR A 59 3.68 -15.56 -16.66
C THR A 59 4.99 -16.13 -16.09
N ALA A 60 6.08 -16.05 -16.87
CA ALA A 60 7.40 -16.49 -16.45
C ALA A 60 7.92 -15.70 -15.23
N ALA A 61 7.76 -14.37 -15.22
CA ALA A 61 8.15 -13.54 -14.07
C ALA A 61 7.38 -13.96 -12.82
N GLY A 62 6.07 -14.13 -12.92
CA GLY A 62 5.24 -14.57 -11.80
C GLY A 62 5.56 -15.99 -11.31
N ALA A 63 6.01 -16.88 -12.20
CA ALA A 63 6.43 -18.23 -11.82
C ALA A 63 7.77 -18.25 -11.08
N VAL A 64 8.78 -17.53 -11.60
CA VAL A 64 10.13 -17.46 -11.00
C VAL A 64 10.10 -16.75 -9.64
N SER A 65 9.23 -15.74 -9.48
CA SER A 65 9.11 -14.96 -8.25
C SER A 65 7.99 -15.39 -7.32
N LEU A 66 7.33 -16.54 -7.56
CA LEU A 66 6.10 -16.92 -6.88
C LEU A 66 6.23 -16.95 -5.34
N ASP A 67 7.35 -17.50 -4.86
CA ASP A 67 7.64 -17.64 -3.42
C ASP A 67 7.87 -16.30 -2.72
N TYR A 68 8.19 -15.26 -3.49
CA TYR A 68 8.49 -13.91 -3.01
C TYR A 68 7.44 -12.90 -3.45
N SER A 69 6.30 -13.35 -3.98
CA SER A 69 5.25 -12.45 -4.43
C SER A 69 4.60 -11.77 -3.24
N TYR A 70 4.43 -10.44 -3.34
CA TYR A 70 3.80 -9.64 -2.30
C TYR A 70 2.30 -9.88 -2.27
N GLY A 71 1.79 -10.15 -1.07
CA GLY A 71 0.40 -10.46 -0.83
C GLY A 71 -0.53 -9.25 -0.86
N LEU A 72 -0.69 -8.55 -1.99
CA LEU A 72 -1.43 -7.29 -2.03
C LEU A 72 -2.88 -7.43 -1.57
N VAL A 73 -3.60 -8.45 -2.05
CA VAL A 73 -5.01 -8.64 -1.69
C VAL A 73 -5.11 -8.96 -0.21
N SER A 74 -4.34 -9.93 0.29
CA SER A 74 -4.37 -10.27 1.71
C SER A 74 -3.98 -9.08 2.59
N TRP A 75 -2.95 -8.33 2.20
CA TRP A 75 -2.48 -7.15 2.91
C TRP A 75 -3.55 -6.05 2.94
N GLU A 76 -4.21 -5.75 1.81
CA GLU A 76 -5.27 -4.74 1.76
C GLU A 76 -6.45 -5.12 2.66
N PHE A 77 -6.88 -6.38 2.61
CA PHE A 77 -7.96 -6.87 3.47
C PHE A 77 -7.60 -6.70 4.95
N GLU A 78 -6.44 -7.20 5.38
CA GLU A 78 -5.99 -7.10 6.77
C GLU A 78 -5.91 -5.64 7.23
N ASN A 79 -5.25 -4.78 6.44
CA ASN A 79 -4.98 -3.41 6.83
C ASN A 79 -6.22 -2.52 6.76
N PHE A 80 -7.10 -2.73 5.79
CA PHE A 80 -8.38 -2.06 5.70
C PHE A 80 -9.23 -2.36 6.95
N PHE A 81 -9.46 -3.64 7.26
CA PHE A 81 -10.32 -4.00 8.39
C PHE A 81 -9.73 -3.58 9.74
N ALA A 82 -8.42 -3.76 9.94
CA ALA A 82 -7.74 -3.29 11.14
C ALA A 82 -7.91 -1.77 11.34
N LYS A 83 -7.74 -0.98 10.26
CA LYS A 83 -7.79 0.47 10.34
C LYS A 83 -9.20 1.01 10.56
N TRP A 84 -10.16 0.52 9.78
CA TRP A 84 -11.54 0.97 9.89
C TRP A 84 -12.18 0.48 11.20
N GLY A 85 -11.77 -0.69 11.70
CA GLY A 85 -12.09 -1.14 13.06
C GLY A 85 -11.54 -0.19 14.13
N HIS A 86 -10.27 0.22 14.03
CA HIS A 86 -9.66 1.20 14.92
C HIS A 86 -10.41 2.54 14.90
N ARG A 87 -10.65 3.12 13.71
CA ARG A 87 -11.41 4.38 13.57
C ARG A 87 -12.82 4.29 14.15
N ALA A 88 -13.52 3.17 13.94
CA ALA A 88 -14.85 2.96 14.51
C ALA A 88 -14.80 2.88 16.05
N TRP A 89 -13.74 2.30 16.60
CA TRP A 89 -13.52 2.22 18.04
C TRP A 89 -13.14 3.57 18.65
N THR A 90 -12.25 4.35 18.03
CA THR A 90 -11.82 5.67 18.52
C THR A 90 -12.90 6.75 18.36
N ALA A 91 -13.87 6.54 17.46
CA ALA A 91 -15.06 7.38 17.35
C ALA A 91 -16.04 7.23 18.53
N LEU A 92 -15.86 6.20 19.38
CA LEU A 92 -16.71 6.00 20.55
C LEU A 92 -16.36 7.02 21.65
N PRO A 93 -17.35 7.64 22.33
CA PRO A 93 -17.13 8.70 23.31
C PRO A 93 -16.22 8.35 24.50
N TRP A 94 -15.96 7.07 24.75
CA TRP A 94 -15.19 6.57 25.91
C TRP A 94 -13.77 6.11 25.58
N THR A 95 -13.37 6.16 24.30
CA THR A 95 -12.04 5.76 23.82
C THR A 95 -11.35 6.82 22.94
N PRO A 96 -11.55 8.15 23.13
CA PRO A 96 -10.86 9.12 22.30
C PRO A 96 -9.37 9.16 22.65
N THR A 97 -8.52 9.06 21.63
CA THR A 97 -7.09 9.42 21.76
C THR A 97 -6.98 10.94 21.85
N SER A 98 -6.30 11.46 22.87
CA SER A 98 -6.16 12.91 23.00
C SER A 98 -5.21 13.48 21.95
N GLU A 99 -5.42 14.74 21.54
CA GLU A 99 -4.50 15.43 20.63
C GLU A 99 -3.06 15.48 21.18
N ALA A 100 -2.91 15.56 22.50
CA ALA A 100 -1.61 15.52 23.16
C ALA A 100 -0.91 14.16 22.98
N ASP A 101 -1.65 13.05 23.02
CA ASP A 101 -1.09 11.72 22.80
C ASP A 101 -0.67 11.53 21.33
N ARG A 102 -1.47 12.03 20.37
CA ARG A 102 -1.12 12.04 18.94
C ARG A 102 0.16 12.83 18.67
N ARG A 103 0.29 14.02 19.28
CA ARG A 103 1.51 14.84 19.17
C ARG A 103 2.73 14.12 19.76
N ARG A 104 2.61 13.48 20.93
CA ARG A 104 3.71 12.70 21.51
C ARG A 104 4.10 11.51 20.64
N ALA A 105 3.14 10.82 20.02
CA ALA A 105 3.41 9.73 19.09
C ALA A 105 4.16 10.23 17.85
N LEU A 106 3.76 11.39 17.30
CA LEU A 106 4.45 12.03 16.19
C LEU A 106 5.89 12.43 16.55
N ASP A 107 6.11 13.04 17.72
CA ASP A 107 7.45 13.40 18.19
C ASP A 107 8.33 12.16 18.35
N ARG A 108 7.79 11.05 18.89
CA ARG A 108 8.52 9.79 18.98
C ARG A 108 8.83 9.21 17.61
N TYR A 109 7.88 9.25 16.68
CA TYR A 109 8.07 8.77 15.32
C TYR A 109 9.21 9.47 14.60
N VAL A 110 9.33 10.79 14.74
CA VAL A 110 10.41 11.57 14.12
C VAL A 110 11.79 11.05 14.54
N VAL A 111 11.96 10.69 15.82
CA VAL A 111 13.21 10.11 16.33
C VAL A 111 13.37 8.65 15.88
N LEU A 112 12.29 7.87 15.95
CA LEU A 112 12.29 6.45 15.57
C LEU A 112 12.72 6.23 14.12
N VAL A 113 12.38 7.15 13.21
CA VAL A 113 12.80 7.06 11.80
C VAL A 113 14.33 7.00 11.67
N ASP A 114 15.05 7.82 12.43
CA ASP A 114 16.51 7.83 12.40
C ASP A 114 17.10 6.59 13.08
N GLU A 115 16.56 6.18 14.23
CA GLU A 115 16.96 4.94 14.92
C GLU A 115 16.78 3.71 14.01
N LEU A 116 15.65 3.63 13.29
CA LEU A 116 15.37 2.52 12.38
C LEU A 116 16.31 2.53 11.18
N ARG A 117 16.66 3.71 10.65
CA ARG A 117 17.64 3.85 9.56
C ARG A 117 19.01 3.35 10.01
N GLU A 118 19.48 3.80 11.17
CA GLU A 118 20.76 3.37 11.74
C GLU A 118 20.79 1.86 12.02
N ALA A 119 19.72 1.30 12.60
CA ALA A 119 19.62 -0.13 12.85
C ALA A 119 19.64 -0.97 11.55
N LYS A 120 18.96 -0.51 10.50
CA LYS A 120 18.98 -1.17 9.18
C LYS A 120 20.36 -1.09 8.51
N ASP A 121 21.06 0.03 8.64
CA ASP A 121 22.43 0.20 8.13
C ASP A 121 23.40 -0.75 8.85
N LEU A 122 23.28 -0.87 10.18
CA LEU A 122 24.06 -1.82 10.99
C LEU A 122 23.78 -3.28 10.61
N LEU A 123 22.50 -3.65 10.43
CA LEU A 123 22.12 -4.99 9.98
C LEU A 123 22.71 -5.30 8.60
N SER A 124 22.62 -4.35 7.67
CA SER A 124 23.17 -4.50 6.31
C SER A 124 24.70 -4.66 6.31
N GLY A 125 25.40 -3.91 7.16
CA GLY A 125 26.84 -4.06 7.39
C GLY A 125 27.18 -5.43 7.98
N ALA A 126 26.44 -5.89 8.99
CA ALA A 126 26.66 -7.19 9.63
C ALA A 126 26.43 -8.38 8.67
N ILE A 127 25.48 -8.28 7.74
CA ILE A 127 25.23 -9.29 6.70
C ILE A 127 26.39 -9.31 5.69
N SER A 128 26.98 -8.16 5.37
CA SER A 128 28.05 -8.03 4.38
C SER A 128 29.43 -8.47 4.91
N GLU A 129 29.63 -8.51 6.23
CA GLU A 129 30.87 -9.01 6.84
C GLU A 129 31.00 -10.53 6.67
N ASN A 130 31.91 -10.97 5.79
CA ASN A 130 32.26 -12.39 5.61
C ASN A 130 32.99 -12.94 6.85
N GLY A 131 32.26 -13.50 7.83
CA GLY A 131 32.85 -14.14 9.02
C GLY A 131 31.81 -14.87 9.90
N PRO A 132 32.24 -15.54 11.00
CA PRO A 132 31.33 -16.17 11.95
C PRO A 132 30.65 -15.10 12.83
N GLY A 133 29.84 -14.25 12.21
CA GLY A 133 29.13 -13.11 12.80
C GLY A 133 27.66 -13.39 13.13
N ARG A 134 27.24 -14.67 13.17
CA ARG A 134 25.82 -15.05 13.37
C ARG A 134 25.16 -14.40 14.58
N GLY A 135 25.90 -14.22 15.68
CA GLY A 135 25.43 -13.49 16.86
C GLY A 135 25.15 -12.00 16.58
N LYS A 136 26.10 -11.31 15.95
CA LYS A 136 25.94 -9.89 15.58
C LYS A 136 24.77 -9.66 14.62
N ILE A 137 24.57 -10.56 13.65
CA ILE A 137 23.43 -10.49 12.71
C ILE A 137 22.11 -10.67 13.46
N SER A 138 22.05 -11.64 14.38
CA SER A 138 20.86 -11.88 15.20
C SER A 138 20.52 -10.68 16.08
N ASP A 139 21.52 -10.09 16.74
CA ASP A 139 21.33 -8.93 17.62
C ASP A 139 20.88 -7.69 16.83
N ALA A 140 21.53 -7.41 15.69
CA ALA A 140 21.14 -6.31 14.81
C ALA A 140 19.72 -6.49 14.23
N ARG A 141 19.35 -7.72 13.88
CA ARG A 141 17.99 -8.03 13.42
C ARG A 141 16.96 -7.82 14.51
N ALA A 142 17.23 -8.30 15.72
CA ALA A 142 16.33 -8.12 16.86
C ALA A 142 16.08 -6.63 17.18
N GLU A 143 17.09 -5.78 17.00
CA GLU A 143 16.94 -4.34 17.18
C GLU A 143 16.05 -3.70 16.10
N VAL A 144 16.22 -4.10 14.83
CA VAL A 144 15.33 -3.67 13.74
C VAL A 144 13.89 -4.10 14.03
N ASP A 145 13.68 -5.35 14.41
CA ASP A 145 12.35 -5.90 14.70
C ASP A 145 11.69 -5.18 15.89
N ARG A 146 12.47 -4.83 16.92
CA ARG A 146 12.02 -4.03 18.07
C ARG A 146 11.52 -2.65 17.63
N LEU A 147 12.28 -1.97 16.78
CA LEU A 147 11.93 -0.62 16.29
C LEU A 147 10.73 -0.66 15.32
N ILE A 148 10.60 -1.72 14.51
CA ILE A 148 9.40 -1.93 13.67
C ILE A 148 8.16 -2.13 14.55
N ALA A 149 8.25 -2.98 15.58
CA ALA A 149 7.14 -3.19 16.51
C ALA A 149 6.74 -1.89 17.25
N GLU A 150 7.72 -1.07 17.62
CA GLU A 150 7.45 0.25 18.21
C GLU A 150 6.75 1.17 17.20
N ARG A 151 7.22 1.24 15.94
CA ARG A 151 6.58 1.98 14.85
C ARG A 151 5.12 1.55 14.70
N ASP A 152 4.85 0.26 14.65
CA ASP A 152 3.50 -0.30 14.48
C ASP A 152 2.57 0.09 15.64
N SER A 153 3.10 0.17 16.86
CA SER A 153 2.33 0.60 18.04
C SER A 153 1.93 2.09 18.01
N LEU A 154 2.74 2.94 17.36
CA LEU A 154 2.48 4.37 17.22
C LEU A 154 1.63 4.70 15.98
N ARG A 155 1.63 3.77 15.02
CA ARG A 155 1.18 3.96 13.65
C ARG A 155 -0.25 4.50 13.54
N ASP A 156 -1.21 3.84 14.18
CA ASP A 156 -2.64 4.19 14.04
C ASP A 156 -2.90 5.67 14.42
N GLY A 157 -2.34 6.14 15.54
CA GLY A 157 -2.54 7.50 16.00
C GLY A 157 -1.87 8.57 15.13
N ILE A 158 -0.71 8.26 14.57
CA ILE A 158 0.03 9.16 13.65
C ILE A 158 -0.70 9.23 12.31
N GLU A 159 -1.09 8.09 11.76
CA GLU A 159 -1.83 8.01 10.50
C GLU A 159 -3.11 8.84 10.56
N GLU A 160 -3.96 8.63 11.58
CA GLU A 160 -5.19 9.42 11.72
C GLU A 160 -4.92 10.93 11.73
N PHE A 161 -3.88 11.36 12.46
CA PHE A 161 -3.52 12.77 12.58
C PHE A 161 -3.05 13.35 11.23
N LEU A 162 -2.18 12.63 10.52
CA LEU A 162 -1.63 13.07 9.26
C LEU A 162 -2.64 12.99 8.12
N GLU A 163 -3.50 11.97 8.09
CA GLU A 163 -4.61 11.84 7.14
C GLU A 163 -5.59 13.00 7.29
N GLN A 164 -5.93 13.37 8.52
CA GLN A 164 -6.76 14.53 8.77
C GLN A 164 -6.08 15.81 8.25
N ALA A 165 -4.79 16.01 8.53
CA ALA A 165 -4.06 17.17 8.04
C ALA A 165 -4.01 17.25 6.50
N VAL A 166 -3.81 16.11 5.82
CA VAL A 166 -3.82 16.03 4.36
C VAL A 166 -5.22 16.26 3.82
N ALA A 167 -6.26 15.65 4.40
CA ALA A 167 -7.64 15.87 3.99
C ALA A 167 -8.07 17.33 4.17
N ASP A 168 -7.69 17.96 5.29
CA ASP A 168 -7.95 19.38 5.55
C ASP A 168 -7.28 20.28 4.50
N ALA A 169 -6.06 19.94 4.06
CA ALA A 169 -5.32 20.67 3.03
C ALA A 169 -5.88 20.47 1.61
N LEU A 170 -6.52 19.33 1.33
CA LEU A 170 -7.10 19.00 0.03
C LEU A 170 -8.51 19.57 -0.20
N ARG A 171 -9.18 20.05 0.85
CA ARG A 171 -10.55 20.58 0.77
C ARG A 171 -10.67 21.64 -0.32
N SER A 172 -11.47 21.34 -1.34
CA SER A 172 -11.75 22.24 -2.44
C SER A 172 -12.98 21.78 -3.22
N ASP A 173 -13.67 22.71 -3.89
CA ASP A 173 -14.83 22.39 -4.73
C ASP A 173 -14.53 21.39 -5.87
N ALA A 174 -13.25 21.16 -6.21
CA ALA A 174 -12.83 20.24 -7.27
C ALA A 174 -12.65 18.78 -6.80
N VAL A 175 -12.46 18.57 -5.50
CA VAL A 175 -12.14 17.27 -4.90
C VAL A 175 -13.23 16.80 -3.93
N ASP A 176 -14.01 17.73 -3.39
CA ASP A 176 -15.07 17.42 -2.44
C ASP A 176 -16.25 16.72 -3.14
N LEU A 177 -16.67 15.57 -2.61
CA LEU A 177 -17.84 14.84 -3.13
C LEU A 177 -19.16 15.46 -2.63
N VAL A 178 -19.21 15.79 -1.33
CA VAL A 178 -20.35 16.44 -0.66
C VAL A 178 -19.83 17.20 0.58
N SER A 179 -20.22 18.46 0.75
CA SER A 179 -20.13 19.22 2.02
C SER A 179 -18.81 19.03 2.80
N SER A 180 -17.67 19.27 2.14
CA SER A 180 -16.32 19.19 2.75
C SER A 180 -15.75 17.79 3.01
N PHE A 181 -16.33 16.76 2.36
CA PHE A 181 -15.79 15.40 2.35
C PHE A 181 -14.91 15.16 1.11
N VAL A 182 -13.59 15.08 1.33
CA VAL A 182 -12.58 14.75 0.31
C VAL A 182 -12.80 13.33 -0.19
N TRP A 183 -12.89 13.16 -1.52
CA TRP A 183 -13.06 11.85 -2.14
C TRP A 183 -11.96 11.53 -3.16
N PRO A 184 -11.33 10.33 -3.11
CA PRO A 184 -11.53 9.30 -2.09
C PRO A 184 -11.01 9.75 -0.72
N PRO A 185 -11.45 9.12 0.39
CA PRO A 185 -10.93 9.46 1.71
C PRO A 185 -9.41 9.29 1.74
N VAL A 186 -8.73 10.22 2.42
CA VAL A 186 -7.29 10.09 2.64
C VAL A 186 -7.05 8.93 3.61
N ASP A 187 -6.39 7.89 3.11
CA ASP A 187 -6.20 6.65 3.85
C ASP A 187 -4.88 6.00 3.43
N PHE A 188 -3.97 5.83 4.38
CA PHE A 188 -2.68 5.24 4.14
C PHE A 188 -2.13 4.46 5.34
N ARG A 189 -1.26 3.50 5.07
CA ARG A 189 -0.52 2.74 6.07
C ARG A 189 0.96 3.04 5.98
N ILE A 190 1.56 3.42 7.11
CA ILE A 190 3.01 3.51 7.25
C ILE A 190 3.52 2.07 7.37
N ASP A 191 4.10 1.56 6.29
CA ASP A 191 4.61 0.20 6.19
C ASP A 191 5.85 0.11 5.30
N SER A 192 6.33 -1.10 5.00
CA SER A 192 7.36 -1.35 3.98
C SER A 192 6.69 -1.54 2.61
N PRO A 193 6.82 -0.59 1.66
CA PRO A 193 6.27 -0.77 0.31
C PRO A 193 6.95 -1.94 -0.41
N PRO A 194 6.20 -2.75 -1.18
CA PRO A 194 6.76 -3.88 -1.89
C PRO A 194 7.84 -3.44 -2.89
N LYS A 195 8.71 -4.36 -3.27
CA LYS A 195 9.57 -4.15 -4.44
C LYS A 195 8.78 -4.44 -5.71
N LEU A 196 9.28 -3.99 -6.84
CA LEU A 196 8.69 -4.20 -8.15
C LEU A 196 9.70 -4.91 -9.04
N LEU A 197 9.41 -6.15 -9.40
CA LEU A 197 10.08 -6.84 -10.48
C LEU A 197 9.52 -6.33 -11.80
N VAL A 198 10.39 -5.81 -12.65
CA VAL A 198 10.07 -5.31 -13.98
C VAL A 198 10.85 -6.12 -15.02
N THR A 199 10.16 -6.58 -16.06
CA THR A 199 10.81 -7.19 -17.24
C THR A 199 10.69 -6.29 -18.46
N SER A 200 11.70 -6.33 -19.33
CA SER A 200 11.77 -5.60 -20.59
C SER A 200 12.44 -6.45 -21.66
N PRO A 201 11.96 -6.46 -22.91
CA PRO A 201 12.72 -7.00 -24.03
C PRO A 201 14.10 -6.33 -24.13
N ARG A 202 15.07 -7.03 -24.71
CA ARG A 202 16.44 -6.50 -24.90
C ARG A 202 16.57 -5.58 -26.11
N ASP A 203 15.66 -5.72 -27.07
CA ASP A 203 15.69 -5.04 -28.37
C ASP A 203 14.87 -3.74 -28.41
N VAL A 204 14.02 -3.51 -27.41
CA VAL A 204 13.19 -2.31 -27.29
C VAL A 204 13.07 -1.87 -25.83
N ILE A 205 13.05 -0.56 -25.59
CA ILE A 205 12.78 0.01 -24.27
C ILE A 205 11.27 -0.06 -24.03
N ARG A 206 10.81 -1.12 -23.34
CA ARG A 206 9.40 -1.32 -23.01
C ARG A 206 9.26 -2.20 -21.77
N ARG A 207 8.35 -1.84 -20.86
CA ARG A 207 8.00 -2.68 -19.71
C ARG A 207 6.94 -3.70 -20.13
N ASP A 208 7.24 -4.98 -19.98
CA ASP A 208 6.36 -6.07 -20.40
C ASP A 208 5.59 -6.66 -19.22
N GLU A 209 6.26 -6.93 -18.09
CA GLU A 209 5.65 -7.46 -16.88
C GLU A 209 6.08 -6.67 -15.64
N ASP A 210 5.16 -6.59 -14.67
CA ASP A 210 5.32 -5.96 -13.37
C ASP A 210 4.81 -6.95 -12.30
N VAL A 211 5.67 -7.38 -11.39
CA VAL A 211 5.30 -8.25 -10.26
C VAL A 211 5.69 -7.59 -8.94
N LEU A 212 4.73 -7.48 -8.02
CA LEU A 212 5.03 -6.99 -6.67
C LEU A 212 5.74 -8.08 -5.88
N ILE A 213 6.87 -7.72 -5.29
CA ILE A 213 7.79 -8.60 -4.57
C ILE A 213 7.84 -8.19 -3.10
N ASP A 214 7.96 -9.17 -2.23
CA ASP A 214 8.16 -9.01 -0.79
C ASP A 214 9.25 -7.95 -0.50
N PRO A 215 8.97 -6.94 0.33
CA PRO A 215 9.94 -5.91 0.67
C PRO A 215 11.21 -6.43 1.36
N ASP A 216 11.12 -7.58 2.04
CA ASP A 216 12.18 -8.19 2.85
C ASP A 216 12.96 -9.29 2.10
N ILE A 217 12.71 -9.47 0.80
CA ILE A 217 13.48 -10.39 -0.06
C ILE A 217 15.00 -10.13 0.05
N SER A 218 15.77 -11.22 0.12
CA SER A 218 17.23 -11.16 0.18
C SER A 218 17.85 -10.68 -1.13
N VAL A 219 19.04 -10.08 -1.07
CA VAL A 219 19.78 -9.64 -2.27
C VAL A 219 20.16 -10.85 -3.12
N GLU A 220 20.47 -11.98 -2.48
CA GLU A 220 20.77 -13.24 -3.14
C GLU A 220 19.58 -13.76 -3.95
N ASP A 221 18.37 -13.70 -3.38
CA ASP A 221 17.14 -14.10 -4.06
C ASP A 221 16.73 -13.14 -5.17
N ILE A 222 16.92 -11.82 -4.99
CA ILE A 222 16.75 -10.84 -6.06
C ILE A 222 17.63 -11.23 -7.26
N ARG A 223 18.93 -11.44 -7.03
CA ARG A 223 19.88 -11.79 -8.10
C ARG A 223 19.52 -13.10 -8.78
N ARG A 224 19.03 -14.08 -8.01
CA ARG A 224 18.57 -15.36 -8.55
C ARG A 224 17.39 -15.16 -9.49
N ILE A 225 16.35 -14.43 -9.07
CA ILE A 225 15.16 -14.13 -9.88
C ILE A 225 15.56 -13.38 -11.16
N GLU A 226 16.38 -12.33 -11.04
CA GLU A 226 16.83 -11.53 -12.19
C GLU A 226 17.62 -12.35 -13.21
N SER A 227 18.53 -13.22 -12.73
CA SER A 227 19.36 -14.07 -13.60
C SER A 227 18.54 -15.17 -14.26
N GLU A 228 17.65 -15.80 -13.51
CA GLU A 228 16.79 -16.87 -14.02
C GLU A 228 15.86 -16.37 -15.13
N LEU A 229 15.28 -15.18 -14.98
CA LEU A 229 14.46 -14.57 -16.05
C LEU A 229 15.29 -14.15 -17.27
N ALA A 230 16.51 -13.66 -17.03
CA ALA A 230 17.42 -13.31 -18.12
C ALA A 230 17.84 -14.54 -18.96
N GLU A 231 17.92 -15.72 -18.34
CA GLU A 231 18.28 -16.98 -19.00
C GLU A 231 17.08 -17.68 -19.66
N LEU A 232 15.91 -17.69 -19.02
CA LEU A 232 14.73 -18.42 -19.49
C LEU A 232 14.02 -17.73 -20.67
N GLU A 233 13.92 -16.40 -20.63
CA GLU A 233 13.06 -15.63 -21.55
C GLU A 233 13.84 -14.64 -22.43
N ASP A 234 15.17 -14.58 -22.30
CA ASP A 234 16.03 -13.59 -22.97
C ASP A 234 15.57 -12.13 -22.76
N VAL A 235 15.05 -11.83 -21.57
CA VAL A 235 14.60 -10.48 -21.18
C VAL A 235 15.61 -9.80 -20.24
N SER A 236 15.52 -8.48 -20.14
CA SER A 236 16.11 -7.73 -19.03
C SER A 236 15.13 -7.75 -17.86
N ALA A 237 15.57 -8.24 -16.70
CA ALA A 237 14.77 -8.25 -15.47
C ALA A 237 15.49 -7.43 -14.39
N ILE A 238 14.72 -6.67 -13.61
CA ILE A 238 15.25 -5.89 -12.49
C ILE A 238 14.21 -5.77 -11.37
N VAL A 239 14.66 -5.93 -10.11
CA VAL A 239 13.86 -5.69 -8.92
C VAL A 239 14.19 -4.30 -8.36
N LEU A 240 13.18 -3.44 -8.30
CA LEU A 240 13.32 -2.05 -7.86
C LEU A 240 12.56 -1.81 -6.55
N GLN A 241 13.09 -0.97 -5.67
CA GLN A 241 12.35 -0.52 -4.49
C GLN A 241 11.31 0.53 -4.90
N THR A 242 10.04 0.30 -4.58
CA THR A 242 9.00 1.31 -4.78
C THR A 242 9.07 2.40 -3.71
N GLY A 243 8.65 3.61 -4.08
CA GLY A 243 8.57 4.76 -3.16
C GLY A 243 7.33 4.75 -2.28
N GLY A 244 6.31 3.99 -2.66
CA GLY A 244 4.99 3.85 -2.07
C GLY A 244 4.16 2.92 -2.96
N LEU A 245 2.94 2.60 -2.56
CA LEU A 245 2.01 1.84 -3.37
C LEU A 245 0.61 2.45 -3.30
N ALA A 246 0.08 2.82 -4.45
CA ALA A 246 -1.32 3.21 -4.64
C ALA A 246 -2.25 1.98 -4.51
N SER A 247 -2.47 1.54 -3.27
CA SER A 247 -3.47 0.56 -2.84
C SER A 247 -4.53 1.26 -1.98
N TYR A 248 -5.52 0.53 -1.47
CA TYR A 248 -6.42 1.10 -0.48
C TYR A 248 -6.53 0.25 0.79
N PRO A 249 -5.96 0.69 1.94
CA PRO A 249 -5.23 1.96 2.15
C PRO A 249 -3.90 2.02 1.37
N ASN A 250 -3.39 3.22 1.07
CA ASN A 250 -2.10 3.38 0.34
C ASN A 250 -0.94 2.89 1.21
N VAL A 251 0.10 2.25 0.65
CA VAL A 251 1.31 1.88 1.41
C VAL A 251 2.34 3.00 1.32
N ILE A 252 2.78 3.52 2.45
CA ILE A 252 3.73 4.65 2.54
C ILE A 252 4.94 4.22 3.37
N PRO A 253 6.18 4.49 2.92
CA PRO A 253 7.37 4.06 3.63
C PRO A 253 7.53 4.80 4.96
N THR A 254 8.10 4.11 5.95
CA THR A 254 8.66 4.77 7.14
C THR A 254 9.79 5.72 6.72
N THR A 255 9.57 7.02 6.86
CA THR A 255 10.53 8.05 6.44
C THR A 255 10.25 9.37 7.15
N GLY A 256 11.15 10.36 6.98
CA GLY A 256 10.98 11.67 7.60
C GLY A 256 9.68 12.35 7.16
N LEU A 257 9.06 13.11 8.07
CA LEU A 257 7.69 13.62 7.93
C LEU A 257 7.41 14.33 6.60
N LYS A 258 8.33 15.17 6.12
CA LYS A 258 8.18 15.87 4.84
C LYS A 258 8.05 14.89 3.67
N ARG A 259 8.92 13.88 3.61
CA ARG A 259 8.90 12.88 2.53
C ARG A 259 7.67 11.99 2.67
N LEU A 260 7.30 11.61 3.90
CA LEU A 260 6.10 10.82 4.16
C LEU A 260 4.84 11.52 3.64
N LEU A 261 4.65 12.80 3.95
CA LEU A 261 3.50 13.57 3.48
C LEU A 261 3.50 13.74 1.95
N ASN A 262 4.68 13.94 1.34
CA ASN A 262 4.79 14.00 -0.12
C ASN A 262 4.37 12.68 -0.78
N VAL A 263 4.83 11.54 -0.25
CA VAL A 263 4.44 10.22 -0.77
C VAL A 263 2.95 9.97 -0.50
N ALA A 264 2.45 10.28 0.70
CA ALA A 264 1.02 10.14 1.02
C ALA A 264 0.12 10.93 0.05
N ALA A 265 0.50 12.16 -0.26
CA ALA A 265 -0.22 12.97 -1.25
C ALA A 265 -0.09 12.40 -2.68
N HIS A 266 1.09 11.91 -3.06
CA HIS A 266 1.33 11.29 -4.36
C HIS A 266 0.48 10.02 -4.55
N GLU A 267 0.49 9.10 -3.58
CA GLU A 267 -0.32 7.87 -3.66
C GLU A 267 -1.82 8.17 -3.59
N TRP A 268 -2.24 9.13 -2.75
CA TRP A 268 -3.64 9.57 -2.74
C TRP A 268 -4.07 10.16 -4.09
N LEU A 269 -3.19 10.87 -4.80
CA LEU A 269 -3.48 11.39 -6.13
C LEU A 269 -3.75 10.25 -7.12
N HIS A 270 -2.99 9.15 -7.06
CA HIS A 270 -3.30 7.96 -7.88
C HIS A 270 -4.68 7.39 -7.55
N ALA A 271 -5.01 7.29 -6.26
CA ALA A 271 -6.33 6.87 -5.80
C ALA A 271 -7.46 7.81 -6.29
N TYR A 272 -7.21 9.12 -6.39
CA TYR A 272 -8.16 10.08 -6.96
C TYR A 272 -8.28 9.95 -8.48
N LEU A 273 -7.15 9.82 -9.18
CA LEU A 273 -7.11 9.78 -10.64
C LEU A 273 -7.75 8.52 -11.21
N VAL A 274 -7.83 7.41 -10.47
CA VAL A 274 -8.53 6.19 -10.91
C VAL A 274 -10.00 6.45 -11.28
N PHE A 275 -10.64 7.43 -10.63
CA PHE A 275 -12.02 7.83 -10.91
C PHE A 275 -12.13 8.75 -12.15
N ASN A 276 -11.01 9.25 -12.66
CA ASN A 276 -10.93 10.21 -13.76
C ASN A 276 -10.46 9.53 -15.07
N PRO A 277 -10.85 10.05 -16.25
CA PRO A 277 -10.40 9.51 -17.53
C PRO A 277 -8.88 9.40 -17.67
N LEU A 278 -8.15 10.38 -17.12
CA LEU A 278 -6.69 10.42 -17.16
C LEU A 278 -6.06 9.26 -16.39
N GLY A 279 -6.50 9.00 -15.16
CA GLY A 279 -5.95 7.87 -14.38
C GLY A 279 -6.33 6.53 -14.98
N ARG A 280 -7.55 6.37 -15.52
CA ARG A 280 -7.91 5.15 -16.26
C ARG A 280 -6.98 4.89 -17.44
N ALA A 281 -6.66 5.93 -18.23
CA ALA A 281 -5.71 5.81 -19.33
C ALA A 281 -4.28 5.50 -18.86
N TYR A 282 -3.87 6.03 -17.70
CA TYR A 282 -2.59 5.69 -17.06
C TYR A 282 -2.52 4.20 -16.67
N PHE A 283 -3.57 3.67 -16.02
CA PHE A 283 -3.63 2.27 -15.62
C PHE A 283 -3.82 1.31 -16.81
N ASP A 284 -4.32 1.80 -17.94
CA ASP A 284 -4.39 1.04 -19.21
C ASP A 284 -3.01 0.86 -19.88
N GLY A 285 -1.98 1.60 -19.46
CA GLY A 285 -0.57 1.43 -19.85
C GLY A 285 -0.07 2.32 -21.00
N GLY A 286 1.13 2.00 -21.51
CA GLY A 286 1.77 2.73 -22.62
C GLY A 286 2.43 4.06 -22.22
N ASP A 287 2.48 5.02 -23.15
CA ASP A 287 3.20 6.30 -22.98
C ASP A 287 2.71 7.09 -21.76
N VAL A 288 1.42 7.02 -21.44
CA VAL A 288 0.81 7.75 -20.32
C VAL A 288 1.37 7.28 -18.97
N ARG A 289 1.73 5.99 -18.84
CA ARG A 289 2.34 5.45 -17.62
C ARG A 289 3.75 5.98 -17.39
N SER A 290 4.51 6.21 -18.46
CA SER A 290 5.88 6.75 -18.37
C SER A 290 5.94 8.22 -17.94
N MET A 291 4.85 8.98 -18.09
CA MET A 291 4.82 10.43 -17.82
C MET A 291 4.64 10.81 -16.35
N ASN A 292 4.19 9.90 -15.48
CA ASN A 292 3.72 10.22 -14.12
C ASN A 292 4.55 9.57 -12.99
N GLU A 293 5.61 8.81 -13.32
CA GLU A 293 6.52 8.18 -12.34
C GLU A 293 7.78 9.05 -12.06
N THR A 294 7.80 10.34 -12.44
CA THR A 294 8.92 11.29 -12.21
C THR A 294 8.72 12.20 -11.01
#